data_AF-A0A7W4BQA7-F1
#
_entry.id   AF-A0A7W4BQA7-F1
#
_cell.length_a   1.000
_cell.length_b   1.000
_cell.length_c   1.000
_cell.angle_alpha   90.00
_cell.angle_beta   90.00
_cell.angle_gamma   90.00
#
_symmetry.space_group_name_H-M   'P 1'
#
loop_
_entity.id
_entity.type
_entity.pdbx_description
1 polymer ?
#
loop_
_entity_poly.entity_id
_entity_poly.type
_entity_poly.pdbx_seq_one_letter_code
_entity_poly.pdbx_strand_id
1 'polypeptide(L)'
;MGTVNKILNLLGECFKVEEDKALHENKLFWVVVLVPLFFIVWISWRLTAELITKGLYNPHVSSESLASFVNYYAFPIALLTVPLTLAVMINRFHSSKQKAKSNRLVEQNNIANNFFNHYKYFVEHCEALKKRNPENYFNLSPELLYKSLFPSSSVSNFTTDLNSKFIKKISVQFNSIIKSYSAHIEKHEVSSITTACNVNDDHLAESIEVIHLNSTFYYLFYLDGFSYSSKLKKHDELKSSINSTFNFLYLIICFNGVSDYQKNIQSLEKLRMEVEQQIEELDVL
;
A
#
# COMPACT_ATOMS: atom_id res chain seq x y z
N MET A 1 49.54 7.83 10.07
CA MET A 1 48.10 7.52 10.20
C MET A 1 47.29 7.83 8.93
N GLY A 2 47.57 8.91 8.17
CA GLY A 2 46.80 9.27 6.97
C GLY A 2 46.92 8.33 5.75
N THR A 3 48.03 7.60 5.59
CA THR A 3 48.26 6.72 4.42
C THR A 3 47.44 5.43 4.48
N VAL A 4 47.23 4.87 5.67
CA VAL A 4 46.46 3.63 5.88
C VAL A 4 44.97 3.86 5.63
N ASN A 5 44.42 4.99 6.09
CA ASN A 5 43.03 5.36 5.78
C ASN A 5 42.79 5.64 4.29
N LYS A 6 43.77 6.21 3.58
CA LYS A 6 43.69 6.38 2.12
C LYS A 6 43.68 5.04 1.40
N ILE A 7 44.51 4.08 1.83
CA ILE A 7 44.54 2.73 1.25
C ILE A 7 43.24 1.97 1.56
N LEU A 8 42.72 2.06 2.79
CA LEU A 8 41.45 1.41 3.16
C LEU A 8 40.25 1.98 2.41
N ASN A 9 40.20 3.31 2.22
CA ASN A 9 39.15 3.94 1.41
C ASN A 9 39.26 3.56 -0.07
N LEU A 10 40.48 3.52 -0.61
CA LEU A 10 40.72 3.11 -2.00
C LEU A 10 40.40 1.63 -2.24
N LEU A 11 40.70 0.77 -1.27
CA LEU A 11 40.24 -0.61 -1.26
C LEU A 11 38.71 -0.67 -1.18
N GLY A 12 38.08 0.08 -0.27
CA GLY A 12 36.61 0.14 -0.14
C GLY A 12 35.90 0.56 -1.43
N GLU A 13 36.46 1.52 -2.18
CA GLU A 13 35.94 1.93 -3.49
C GLU A 13 36.18 0.87 -4.57
N CYS A 14 37.35 0.21 -4.58
CA CYS A 14 37.64 -0.90 -5.49
C CYS A 14 36.80 -2.15 -5.22
N PHE A 15 36.35 -2.35 -3.97
CA PHE A 15 35.51 -3.48 -3.56
C PHE A 15 34.00 -3.24 -3.68
N LYS A 16 33.59 -2.06 -4.18
CA LYS A 16 32.18 -1.77 -4.38
C LYS A 16 31.64 -2.47 -5.64
N VAL A 17 30.72 -3.41 -5.44
CA VAL A 17 29.99 -4.02 -6.55
C VAL A 17 28.95 -3.02 -7.07
N GLU A 18 29.22 -2.40 -8.21
CA GLU A 18 28.23 -1.66 -8.98
C GLU A 18 27.23 -2.64 -9.63
N GLU A 19 25.96 -2.54 -9.23
CA GLU A 19 24.88 -3.42 -9.68
C GLU A 19 24.34 -2.99 -11.05
N ASP A 20 24.54 -1.72 -11.43
CA ASP A 20 23.99 -1.10 -12.64
C ASP A 20 24.80 -1.35 -13.91
N LYS A 21 26.01 -1.87 -13.76
CA LYS A 21 26.92 -2.13 -14.87
C LYS A 21 27.09 -3.62 -15.09
N ALA A 22 27.44 -3.98 -16.32
CA ALA A 22 27.82 -5.34 -16.64
C ALA A 22 29.06 -5.75 -15.82
N LEU A 23 29.16 -7.03 -15.48
CA LEU A 23 30.23 -7.53 -14.59
C LEU A 23 31.64 -7.17 -15.11
N HIS A 24 31.85 -7.28 -16.41
CA HIS A 24 33.14 -7.00 -17.05
C HIS A 24 33.51 -5.51 -17.04
N GLU A 25 32.57 -4.62 -16.75
CA GLU A 25 32.85 -3.19 -16.55
C GLU A 25 33.22 -2.87 -15.09
N ASN A 26 32.97 -3.82 -14.19
CA ASN A 26 33.20 -3.63 -12.77
C ASN A 26 34.69 -3.80 -12.43
N LYS A 27 35.29 -2.77 -11.83
CA LYS A 27 36.71 -2.79 -11.43
C LYS A 27 37.03 -3.94 -10.47
N LEU A 28 36.08 -4.31 -9.60
CA LEU A 28 36.26 -5.42 -8.67
C LEU A 28 36.54 -6.73 -9.41
N PHE A 29 35.83 -6.99 -10.50
CA PHE A 29 36.01 -8.21 -11.29
C PHE A 29 37.45 -8.31 -11.79
N TRP A 30 37.96 -7.23 -12.39
CA TRP A 30 39.33 -7.20 -12.89
C TRP A 30 40.38 -7.28 -11.79
N VAL A 31 40.18 -6.61 -10.64
CA VAL A 31 41.10 -6.72 -9.50
C VAL A 31 41.18 -8.15 -9.00
N VAL A 32 40.03 -8.82 -8.84
CA VAL A 32 39.93 -10.19 -8.34
C VAL A 32 40.53 -11.21 -9.31
N VAL A 33 40.49 -10.95 -10.62
CA VAL A 33 41.09 -11.83 -11.64
C VAL A 33 42.57 -11.54 -11.83
N LEU A 34 42.94 -10.27 -12.04
CA LEU A 34 44.29 -9.86 -12.44
C LEU A 34 45.30 -9.93 -11.30
N VAL A 35 44.91 -9.65 -10.06
CA VAL A 35 45.86 -9.67 -8.93
C VAL A 35 46.39 -11.09 -8.68
N PRO A 36 45.55 -12.13 -8.50
CA PRO A 36 46.05 -13.50 -8.37
C PRO A 36 46.82 -13.96 -9.60
N LEU A 37 46.36 -13.61 -10.81
CA LEU A 37 47.04 -13.97 -12.06
C LEU A 37 48.44 -13.35 -12.12
N PHE A 38 48.60 -12.09 -11.73
CA PHE A 38 49.89 -11.43 -11.65
C PHE A 38 50.82 -12.15 -10.67
N PHE A 39 50.33 -12.52 -9.48
CA PHE A 39 51.13 -13.30 -8.51
C PHE A 39 51.57 -14.66 -9.06
N ILE A 40 50.69 -15.36 -9.78
CA ILE A 40 51.00 -16.66 -10.40
C ILE A 40 52.06 -16.50 -11.48
N VAL A 41 51.92 -15.50 -12.36
CA VAL A 41 52.92 -15.20 -13.39
C VAL A 41 54.26 -14.85 -12.76
N TRP A 42 54.26 -14.04 -11.69
CA TRP A 42 55.47 -13.67 -10.98
C TRP A 42 56.16 -14.88 -10.34
N ILE A 43 55.43 -15.76 -9.65
CA ILE A 43 55.96 -17.01 -9.08
C ILE A 43 56.52 -17.91 -10.19
N SER A 44 55.74 -18.10 -11.27
CA SER A 44 56.16 -18.94 -12.41
C SER A 44 57.45 -18.42 -13.01
N TRP A 45 57.53 -17.11 -13.26
CA TRP A 45 58.73 -16.47 -13.80
C TRP A 45 59.96 -16.69 -12.91
N ARG A 46 59.81 -16.51 -11.59
CA ARG A 46 60.91 -16.71 -10.63
C ARG A 46 61.37 -18.17 -10.60
N LEU A 47 60.42 -19.10 -10.61
CA LEU A 47 60.70 -20.54 -10.67
C LEU A 47 61.43 -20.92 -11.97
N THR A 48 60.94 -20.44 -13.12
CA THR A 48 61.57 -20.68 -14.43
C THR A 48 63.00 -20.18 -14.46
N ALA A 49 63.23 -18.95 -13.99
CA ALA A 49 64.55 -18.35 -13.95
C ALA A 49 65.51 -19.19 -13.08
N GLU A 50 65.08 -19.61 -11.90
CA GLU A 50 65.89 -20.44 -11.00
C GLU A 50 66.23 -21.79 -11.63
N LEU A 51 65.24 -22.49 -12.20
CA LEU A 51 65.45 -23.81 -12.81
C LEU A 51 66.41 -23.77 -14.00
N ILE A 52 66.33 -22.72 -14.83
CA ILE A 52 67.26 -22.52 -15.96
C ILE A 52 68.66 -22.24 -15.45
N THR A 53 68.81 -21.33 -14.46
CA THR A 53 70.15 -21.01 -13.92
C THR A 53 70.84 -22.21 -13.26
N LYS A 54 70.06 -23.16 -12.72
CA LYS A 54 70.57 -24.41 -12.15
C LYS A 54 70.74 -25.55 -13.16
N GLY A 55 70.38 -25.34 -14.42
CA GLY A 55 70.44 -26.36 -15.47
C GLY A 55 69.44 -27.51 -15.30
N LEU A 56 68.44 -27.35 -14.42
CA LEU A 56 67.42 -28.37 -14.12
C LEU A 56 66.26 -28.37 -15.13
N TYR A 57 66.15 -27.31 -15.93
CA TYR A 57 65.11 -27.16 -16.94
C TYR A 57 65.67 -26.48 -18.18
N ASN A 58 65.46 -27.10 -19.34
CA ASN A 58 65.79 -26.54 -20.64
C ASN A 58 64.52 -26.50 -21.50
N PRO A 59 63.95 -25.31 -21.79
CA PRO A 59 62.72 -25.19 -22.56
C PRO A 59 62.96 -25.55 -24.03
N HIS A 60 62.83 -26.83 -24.34
CA HIS A 60 62.79 -27.36 -25.70
C HIS A 60 61.65 -28.38 -25.81
N VAL A 61 61.16 -28.64 -27.02
CA VAL A 61 60.06 -29.60 -27.21
C VAL A 61 60.64 -31.01 -27.29
N SER A 62 60.74 -31.67 -26.13
CA SER A 62 61.14 -33.07 -25.98
C SER A 62 60.34 -33.77 -24.88
N SER A 63 60.34 -35.10 -24.88
CA SER A 63 59.68 -35.90 -23.83
C SER A 63 60.25 -35.61 -22.43
N GLU A 64 61.56 -35.42 -22.32
CA GLU A 64 62.25 -35.09 -21.05
C GLU A 64 61.89 -33.69 -20.53
N SER A 65 61.85 -32.70 -21.43
CA SER A 65 61.44 -31.33 -21.09
C SER A 65 59.97 -31.26 -20.69
N LEU A 66 59.10 -32.04 -21.36
CA LEU A 66 57.69 -32.12 -21.01
C LEU A 66 57.48 -32.78 -19.64
N ALA A 67 58.18 -33.87 -19.34
CA ALA A 67 58.14 -34.51 -18.02
C ALA A 67 58.62 -33.54 -16.92
N SER A 68 59.71 -32.82 -17.17
CA SER A 68 60.22 -31.79 -16.27
C SER A 68 59.24 -30.63 -16.08
N PHE A 69 58.57 -30.21 -17.15
CA PHE A 69 57.52 -29.18 -17.08
C PHE A 69 56.37 -29.62 -16.16
N VAL A 70 55.85 -30.84 -16.35
CA VAL A 70 54.77 -31.37 -15.49
C VAL A 70 55.22 -31.43 -14.03
N ASN A 71 56.44 -31.91 -13.76
CA ASN A 71 56.97 -32.04 -12.40
C ASN A 71 57.15 -30.68 -11.69
N TYR A 72 57.70 -29.68 -12.38
CA TYR A 72 58.00 -28.38 -11.76
C TYR A 72 56.82 -27.40 -11.77
N TYR A 73 55.95 -27.45 -12.78
CA TYR A 73 54.86 -26.48 -12.95
C TYR A 73 53.51 -26.98 -12.42
N ALA A 74 53.42 -28.18 -11.84
CA ALA A 74 52.19 -28.67 -11.23
C ALA A 74 51.55 -27.67 -10.26
N PHE A 75 52.35 -27.05 -9.38
CA PHE A 75 51.86 -26.07 -8.41
C PHE A 75 51.41 -24.74 -9.07
N PRO A 76 52.24 -24.06 -9.90
CA PRO A 76 51.78 -22.87 -10.65
C PRO A 76 50.52 -23.10 -11.50
N ILE A 77 50.41 -24.27 -12.15
CA ILE A 77 49.22 -24.65 -12.92
C ILE A 77 48.01 -24.80 -11.99
N ALA A 78 48.18 -25.48 -10.84
CA ALA A 78 47.10 -25.60 -9.86
C ALA A 78 46.62 -24.25 -9.34
N LEU A 79 47.54 -23.28 -9.15
CA LEU A 79 47.17 -21.92 -8.71
C LEU A 79 46.26 -21.18 -9.70
N LEU A 80 46.27 -21.51 -11.01
CA LEU A 80 45.38 -20.89 -11.99
C LEU A 80 43.88 -21.14 -11.69
N THR A 81 43.56 -22.14 -10.87
CA THR A 81 42.19 -22.37 -10.39
C THR A 81 41.68 -21.26 -9.46
N VAL A 82 42.57 -20.53 -8.78
CA VAL A 82 42.21 -19.45 -7.86
C VAL A 82 41.53 -18.27 -8.57
N PRO A 83 42.12 -17.61 -9.58
CA PRO A 83 41.44 -16.52 -10.28
C PRO A 83 40.15 -16.99 -10.97
N LEU A 84 40.10 -18.24 -11.45
CA LEU A 84 38.89 -18.81 -12.04
C LEU A 84 37.75 -18.95 -11.01
N THR A 85 38.03 -19.55 -9.85
CA THR A 85 37.03 -19.73 -8.79
C THR A 85 36.55 -18.40 -8.23
N LEU A 86 37.46 -17.45 -8.05
CA LEU A 86 37.11 -16.10 -7.60
C LEU A 86 36.27 -15.34 -8.64
N ALA A 87 36.59 -15.45 -9.94
CA ALA A 87 35.78 -14.87 -11.01
C ALA A 87 34.34 -15.39 -10.99
N VAL A 88 34.17 -16.71 -10.86
CA VAL A 88 32.85 -17.36 -10.78
C VAL A 88 32.09 -16.90 -9.53
N MET A 89 32.77 -16.79 -8.39
CA MET A 89 32.18 -16.33 -7.14
C MET A 89 31.66 -14.88 -7.25
N ILE A 90 32.50 -13.97 -7.76
CA ILE A 90 32.12 -12.56 -7.97
C ILE A 90 30.97 -12.44 -8.97
N ASN A 91 30.96 -13.24 -10.04
CA ASN A 91 29.83 -13.29 -10.97
C ASN A 91 28.52 -13.68 -10.29
N ARG A 92 28.54 -14.70 -9.42
CA ARG A 92 27.34 -15.11 -8.65
C ARG A 92 26.86 -14.01 -7.70
N PHE A 93 27.76 -13.34 -6.99
CA PHE A 93 27.39 -12.23 -6.10
C PHE A 93 26.80 -11.04 -6.85
N HIS A 94 27.41 -10.66 -7.98
CA HIS A 94 26.90 -9.59 -8.83
C HIS A 94 25.51 -9.93 -9.40
N SER A 95 25.35 -11.14 -9.95
CA SER A 95 24.05 -11.62 -10.44
C SER A 95 22.96 -11.62 -9.35
N SER A 96 23.31 -12.05 -8.13
CA SER A 96 22.39 -12.05 -6.99
C SER A 96 21.95 -10.64 -6.61
N LYS A 97 22.88 -9.68 -6.57
CA LYS A 97 22.60 -8.28 -6.31
C LYS A 97 21.72 -7.63 -7.38
N GLN A 98 22.03 -7.86 -8.66
CA GLN A 98 21.18 -7.40 -9.77
C GLN A 98 19.77 -7.94 -9.67
N LYS A 99 19.62 -9.23 -9.35
CA LYS A 99 18.30 -9.84 -9.13
C LYS A 99 17.57 -9.20 -7.95
N ALA A 100 18.25 -8.95 -6.83
CA ALA A 100 17.65 -8.28 -5.68
C ALA A 100 17.18 -6.85 -6.02
N LYS A 101 17.97 -6.10 -6.79
CA LYS A 101 17.58 -4.77 -7.26
C LYS A 101 16.38 -4.83 -8.21
N SER A 102 16.41 -5.74 -9.17
CA SER A 102 15.29 -5.97 -10.09
C SER A 102 14.00 -6.30 -9.35
N ASN A 103 14.06 -7.24 -8.38
CA ASN A 103 12.92 -7.58 -7.53
C ASN A 103 12.36 -6.36 -6.78
N ARG A 104 13.24 -5.53 -6.18
CA ARG A 104 12.81 -4.30 -5.50
C ARG A 104 12.10 -3.32 -6.43
N LEU A 105 12.60 -3.15 -7.67
CA LEU A 105 11.95 -2.29 -8.66
C LEU A 105 10.58 -2.84 -9.08
N VAL A 106 10.47 -4.17 -9.23
CA VAL A 106 9.20 -4.84 -9.52
C VAL A 106 8.21 -4.67 -8.35
N GLU A 107 8.66 -4.86 -7.11
CA GLU A 107 7.83 -4.64 -5.91
C GLU A 107 7.34 -3.18 -5.83
N GLN A 108 8.22 -2.21 -6.05
CA GLN A 108 7.84 -0.78 -6.10
C GLN A 108 6.82 -0.49 -7.20
N ASN A 109 7.00 -1.05 -8.40
CA ASN A 109 6.06 -0.91 -9.49
C ASN A 109 4.71 -1.56 -9.17
N ASN A 110 4.72 -2.74 -8.55
CA ASN A 110 3.51 -3.43 -8.11
C ASN A 110 2.74 -2.63 -7.05
N ILE A 111 3.43 -2.02 -6.08
CA ILE A 111 2.82 -1.15 -5.07
C ILE A 111 2.11 0.03 -5.74
N ALA A 112 2.80 0.71 -6.66
CA ALA A 112 2.22 1.84 -7.40
C ALA A 112 1.01 1.41 -8.25
N ASN A 113 1.11 0.30 -8.97
CA ASN A 113 0.01 -0.23 -9.78
C ASN A 113 -1.20 -0.62 -8.92
N ASN A 114 -0.96 -1.28 -7.78
CA ASN A 114 -2.03 -1.64 -6.85
C ASN A 114 -2.74 -0.40 -6.30
N PHE A 115 -1.99 0.65 -5.94
CA PHE A 115 -2.58 1.93 -5.52
C PHE A 115 -3.48 2.54 -6.60
N PHE A 116 -2.99 2.65 -7.84
CA PHE A 116 -3.78 3.24 -8.93
C PHE A 116 -4.99 2.37 -9.31
N ASN A 117 -4.86 1.05 -9.32
CA ASN A 117 -5.96 0.13 -9.60
C ASN A 117 -7.02 0.20 -8.51
N HIS A 118 -6.63 0.19 -7.23
CA HIS A 118 -7.55 0.31 -6.11
C HIS A 118 -8.31 1.64 -6.14
N TYR A 119 -7.61 2.75 -6.40
CA TYR A 119 -8.24 4.06 -6.59
C TYR A 119 -9.23 4.05 -7.77
N LYS A 120 -8.82 3.52 -8.92
CA LYS A 120 -9.68 3.40 -10.11
C LYS A 120 -10.96 2.61 -9.80
N TYR A 121 -10.83 1.44 -9.18
CA TYR A 121 -11.99 0.62 -8.81
C TYR A 121 -12.90 1.30 -7.79
N PHE A 122 -12.34 2.09 -6.88
CA PHE A 122 -13.13 2.89 -5.95
C PHE A 122 -13.92 3.99 -6.66
N VAL A 123 -13.32 4.68 -7.63
CA VAL A 123 -14.01 5.66 -8.48
C VAL A 123 -15.16 5.00 -9.25
N GLU A 124 -14.89 3.87 -9.91
CA GLU A 124 -15.91 3.10 -10.63
C GLU A 124 -17.05 2.64 -9.71
N HIS A 125 -16.74 2.22 -8.49
CA HIS A 125 -17.72 1.88 -7.46
C HIS A 125 -18.60 3.08 -7.11
N CYS A 126 -18.01 4.24 -6.85
CA CYS A 126 -18.76 5.47 -6.53
C CYS A 126 -19.67 5.90 -7.69
N GLU A 127 -19.18 5.84 -8.93
CA GLU A 127 -20.00 6.16 -10.11
C GLU A 127 -21.14 5.16 -10.32
N ALA A 128 -20.91 3.87 -10.04
CA ALA A 128 -21.98 2.87 -10.05
C ALA A 128 -23.03 3.15 -8.97
N LEU A 129 -22.64 3.62 -7.78
CA LEU A 129 -23.57 4.02 -6.71
C LEU A 129 -24.42 5.22 -7.13
N LYS A 130 -23.81 6.25 -7.73
CA LYS A 130 -24.53 7.40 -8.33
C LYS A 130 -25.54 6.95 -9.38
N LYS A 131 -25.12 6.07 -10.30
CA LYS A 131 -25.99 5.60 -11.38
C LYS A 131 -27.20 4.81 -10.88
N ARG A 132 -27.03 4.01 -9.81
CA ARG A 132 -28.11 3.21 -9.20
C ARG A 132 -29.12 4.05 -8.43
N ASN A 133 -28.70 5.23 -7.96
CA ASN A 133 -29.52 6.12 -7.15
C ASN A 133 -29.46 7.50 -7.83
N PRO A 134 -30.24 7.75 -8.88
CA PRO A 134 -30.16 8.99 -9.65
C PRO A 134 -30.73 10.22 -8.91
N GLU A 135 -31.22 10.04 -7.68
CA GLU A 135 -31.84 11.12 -6.94
C GLU A 135 -30.80 12.15 -6.47
N ASN A 136 -31.12 13.43 -6.64
CA ASN A 136 -30.23 14.56 -6.34
C ASN A 136 -29.97 14.79 -4.85
N TYR A 137 -30.42 13.88 -3.97
CA TYR A 137 -30.27 14.00 -2.53
C TYR A 137 -28.89 13.58 -2.05
N PHE A 138 -28.08 12.90 -2.86
CA PHE A 138 -26.69 12.63 -2.51
C PHE A 138 -25.73 12.93 -3.64
N ASN A 139 -24.49 13.25 -3.25
CA ASN A 139 -23.40 13.47 -4.18
C ASN A 139 -22.11 12.86 -3.62
N LEU A 140 -21.27 12.37 -4.54
CA LEU A 140 -19.99 11.73 -4.23
C LEU A 140 -18.87 12.41 -5.04
N SER A 141 -17.78 12.75 -4.36
CA SER A 141 -16.51 13.18 -4.91
C SER A 141 -15.47 12.11 -4.56
N PRO A 142 -15.26 11.11 -5.44
CA PRO A 142 -14.42 9.95 -5.16
C PRO A 142 -13.01 10.32 -4.70
N GLU A 143 -12.43 11.41 -5.22
CA GLU A 143 -11.08 11.89 -4.91
C GLU A 143 -10.93 12.20 -3.41
N LEU A 144 -11.86 13.01 -2.89
CA LEU A 144 -11.85 13.46 -1.49
C LEU A 144 -12.19 12.31 -0.55
N LEU A 145 -13.18 11.51 -0.96
CA LEU A 145 -13.67 10.40 -0.16
C LEU A 145 -12.61 9.31 -0.03
N TYR A 146 -11.93 8.97 -1.13
CA TYR A 146 -10.82 8.01 -1.11
C TYR A 146 -9.68 8.48 -0.19
N LYS A 147 -9.31 9.76 -0.25
CA LYS A 147 -8.27 10.32 0.63
C LYS A 147 -8.70 10.31 2.10
N SER A 148 -9.99 10.44 2.40
CA SER A 148 -10.49 10.37 3.77
C SER A 148 -10.54 8.93 4.30
N LEU A 149 -10.95 7.98 3.45
CA LEU A 149 -11.06 6.56 3.77
C LEU A 149 -9.69 5.89 3.87
N PHE A 150 -8.77 6.17 2.95
CA PHE A 150 -7.46 5.51 2.84
C PHE A 150 -6.27 6.50 2.92
N PRO A 151 -6.14 7.30 3.99
CA PRO A 151 -5.12 8.35 4.09
C PRO A 151 -3.69 7.81 4.15
N SER A 152 -3.51 6.55 4.57
CA SER A 152 -2.20 5.87 4.65
C SER A 152 -1.75 5.27 3.32
N SER A 153 -2.66 5.18 2.34
CA SER A 153 -2.41 4.59 1.03
C SER A 153 -1.82 5.64 0.09
N SER A 154 -0.73 5.29 -0.58
CA SER A 154 0.03 6.15 -1.48
C SER A 154 0.76 5.34 -2.54
N VAL A 155 1.31 6.02 -3.55
CA VAL A 155 2.09 5.40 -4.64
C VAL A 155 3.31 4.62 -4.11
N SER A 156 3.88 5.03 -2.98
CA SER A 156 5.04 4.37 -2.35
C SER A 156 4.67 3.38 -1.24
N ASN A 157 3.41 3.38 -0.79
CA ASN A 157 2.94 2.53 0.29
C ASN A 157 1.46 2.22 0.09
N PHE A 158 1.15 1.02 -0.39
CA PHE A 158 -0.23 0.61 -0.65
C PHE A 158 -0.83 -0.08 0.57
N THR A 159 -1.90 0.51 1.11
CA THR A 159 -2.69 -0.06 2.21
C THR A 159 -4.18 0.04 1.89
N THR A 160 -4.95 -0.93 2.35
CA THR A 160 -6.40 -1.04 2.13
C THR A 160 -7.22 -0.90 3.41
N ASP A 161 -6.56 -0.55 4.52
CA ASP A 161 -7.21 -0.38 5.82
C ASP A 161 -7.96 0.96 5.88
N LEU A 162 -9.18 0.90 6.41
CA LEU A 162 -10.05 2.06 6.52
C LEU A 162 -9.64 2.94 7.71
N ASN A 163 -9.67 4.25 7.48
CA ASN A 163 -9.37 5.23 8.51
C ASN A 163 -10.40 5.21 9.65
N SER A 164 -10.02 4.72 10.82
CA SER A 164 -10.87 4.76 12.03
C SER A 164 -11.39 6.16 12.41
N LYS A 165 -10.70 7.23 12.00
CA LYS A 165 -11.18 8.61 12.22
C LYS A 165 -12.40 8.95 11.37
N PHE A 166 -12.62 8.24 10.27
CA PHE A 166 -13.77 8.43 9.38
C PHE A 166 -15.09 8.18 10.12
N ILE A 167 -15.20 7.04 10.83
CA ILE A 167 -16.42 6.71 11.61
C ILE A 167 -16.68 7.74 12.72
N LYS A 168 -15.63 8.25 13.37
CA LYS A 168 -15.78 9.32 14.37
C LYS A 168 -16.36 10.59 13.76
N LYS A 169 -15.96 10.95 12.55
CA LYS A 169 -16.53 12.11 11.84
C LYS A 169 -18.01 11.89 11.50
N ILE A 170 -18.41 10.68 11.11
CA ILE A 170 -19.83 10.32 10.89
C ILE A 170 -20.65 10.61 12.15
N SER A 171 -20.17 10.14 13.31
CA SER A 171 -20.84 10.34 14.60
C SER A 171 -21.02 11.83 14.93
N VAL A 172 -19.96 12.63 14.76
CA VAL A 172 -20.02 14.08 14.99
C VAL A 172 -21.06 14.77 14.09
N GLN A 173 -21.14 14.37 12.81
CA GLN A 173 -22.12 14.93 11.86
C GLN A 173 -23.56 14.59 12.27
N PHE A 174 -23.85 13.32 12.60
CA PHE A 174 -25.20 12.95 13.05
C PHE A 174 -25.61 13.65 14.34
N ASN A 175 -24.73 13.71 15.34
CA ASN A 175 -25.01 14.43 16.58
C ASN A 175 -25.31 15.93 16.32
N SER A 176 -24.65 16.54 15.34
CA SER A 176 -24.93 17.93 14.94
C SER A 176 -26.31 18.07 14.29
N ILE A 177 -26.70 17.11 13.44
CA ILE A 177 -28.03 17.10 12.79
C ILE A 177 -29.13 16.93 13.83
N ILE A 178 -28.99 15.97 14.74
CA ILE A 178 -29.95 15.68 15.81
C ILE A 178 -30.16 16.91 16.70
N LYS A 179 -29.06 17.56 17.14
CA LYS A 179 -29.14 18.80 17.92
C LYS A 179 -29.83 19.93 17.17
N SER A 180 -29.54 20.09 15.88
CA SER A 180 -30.16 21.12 15.04
C SER A 180 -31.65 20.85 14.84
N TYR A 181 -32.05 19.58 14.75
CA TYR A 181 -33.44 19.17 14.63
C TYR A 181 -34.23 19.40 15.92
N SER A 182 -33.66 19.02 17.07
CA SER A 182 -34.25 19.28 18.40
C SER A 182 -34.50 20.78 18.62
N ALA A 183 -33.51 21.63 18.33
CA ALA A 183 -33.67 23.09 18.42
C ALA A 183 -34.71 23.65 17.43
N HIS A 184 -34.90 23.00 16.27
CA HIS A 184 -35.91 23.39 15.29
C HIS A 184 -37.32 23.09 15.79
N ILE A 185 -37.53 21.91 16.40
CA ILE A 185 -38.79 21.51 17.02
C ILE A 185 -39.18 22.49 18.14
N GLU A 186 -38.25 22.78 19.06
CA GLU A 186 -38.50 23.70 20.19
C GLU A 186 -38.92 25.09 19.73
N LYS A 187 -38.36 25.55 18.60
CA LYS A 187 -38.59 26.91 18.10
C LYS A 187 -39.90 27.07 17.31
N HIS A 188 -40.28 26.06 16.53
CA HIS A 188 -41.35 26.18 15.54
C HIS A 188 -42.65 25.49 15.93
N GLU A 189 -42.67 24.79 17.07
CA GLU A 189 -43.78 23.95 17.53
C GLU A 189 -44.17 22.90 16.49
N VAL A 190 -44.95 21.90 16.93
CA VAL A 190 -45.31 20.76 16.11
C VAL A 190 -46.81 20.55 16.19
N SER A 191 -47.44 20.24 15.06
CA SER A 191 -48.88 19.97 14.99
C SER A 191 -49.10 18.47 14.85
N SER A 192 -49.89 17.85 15.73
CA SER A 192 -50.33 16.47 15.53
C SER A 192 -51.66 16.41 14.78
N ILE A 193 -51.75 15.51 13.81
CA ILE A 193 -52.98 15.22 13.08
C ILE A 193 -53.27 13.73 13.26
N THR A 194 -54.32 13.41 14.00
CA THR A 194 -54.81 12.05 14.15
C THR A 194 -55.63 11.67 12.93
N THR A 195 -55.18 10.66 12.18
CA THR A 195 -55.94 10.16 11.02
C THR A 195 -56.55 8.81 11.40
N ALA A 196 -57.88 8.72 11.35
CA ALA A 196 -58.58 7.45 11.52
C ALA A 196 -58.49 6.64 10.21
N CYS A 197 -57.83 5.49 10.25
CA CYS A 197 -57.80 4.56 9.12
C CYS A 197 -59.05 3.65 9.19
N ASN A 198 -59.99 3.80 8.25
CA ASN A 198 -61.04 2.79 8.05
C ASN A 198 -60.40 1.58 7.37
N VAL A 199 -60.05 0.57 8.15
CA VAL A 199 -59.78 -0.77 7.63
C VAL A 199 -61.12 -1.51 7.59
N ASN A 200 -61.52 -2.00 6.42
CA ASN A 200 -62.73 -2.79 6.26
C ASN A 200 -62.70 -4.03 7.18
N ASP A 201 -63.85 -4.30 7.80
CA ASP A 201 -64.23 -5.46 8.64
C ASP A 201 -63.65 -5.57 10.08
N ASP A 202 -64.56 -5.37 11.05
CA ASP A 202 -64.66 -5.91 12.42
C ASP A 202 -63.47 -5.86 13.41
N HIS A 203 -62.36 -5.22 13.07
CA HIS A 203 -61.27 -4.95 14.02
C HIS A 203 -61.14 -3.45 14.32
N LEU A 204 -61.02 -3.12 15.62
CA LEU A 204 -60.85 -1.77 16.17
C LEU A 204 -59.96 -0.90 15.27
N ALA A 205 -60.49 0.23 14.81
CA ALA A 205 -59.74 1.19 14.00
C ALA A 205 -58.54 1.72 14.80
N GLU A 206 -57.32 1.31 14.41
CA GLU A 206 -56.09 1.92 14.90
C GLU A 206 -55.98 3.34 14.33
N SER A 207 -56.05 4.34 15.21
CA SER A 207 -55.74 5.72 14.86
C SER A 207 -54.23 5.88 14.77
N ILE A 208 -53.73 6.31 13.61
CA ILE A 208 -52.31 6.65 13.46
C ILE A 208 -52.19 8.15 13.69
N GLU A 209 -51.41 8.53 14.71
CA GLU A 209 -51.04 9.92 14.95
C GLU A 209 -49.84 10.27 14.07
N VAL A 210 -49.99 11.29 13.22
CA VAL A 210 -48.89 11.77 12.37
C VAL A 210 -48.48 13.16 12.85
N ILE A 211 -47.22 13.28 13.23
CA ILE A 211 -46.64 14.52 13.75
C ILE A 211 -46.07 15.34 12.59
N HIS A 212 -46.69 16.49 12.31
CA HIS A 212 -46.33 17.40 11.23
C HIS A 212 -45.51 18.60 11.76
N LEU A 213 -44.41 18.90 11.08
CA LEU A 213 -43.58 20.07 11.41
C LEU A 213 -44.25 21.33 10.86
N ASN A 214 -44.47 22.33 11.73
CA ASN A 214 -45.03 23.64 11.34
C ASN A 214 -44.16 24.37 10.32
N SER A 215 -42.86 24.11 10.33
CA SER A 215 -41.93 24.56 9.30
C SER A 215 -41.03 23.42 8.85
N THR A 216 -40.75 23.39 7.54
CA THR A 216 -39.90 22.34 6.97
C THR A 216 -38.47 22.43 7.51
N PHE A 217 -37.94 21.31 7.99
CA PHE A 217 -36.54 21.20 8.38
C PHE A 217 -35.68 20.76 7.19
N TYR A 218 -34.51 21.38 7.05
CA TYR A 218 -33.54 21.06 6.02
C TYR A 218 -32.21 20.74 6.70
N TYR A 219 -31.57 19.65 6.30
CA TYR A 219 -30.21 19.36 6.74
C TYR A 219 -29.33 18.86 5.61
N LEU A 220 -28.04 19.10 5.78
CA LEU A 220 -26.96 18.63 4.91
C LEU A 220 -25.99 17.81 5.76
N PHE A 221 -25.92 16.51 5.50
CA PHE A 221 -24.85 15.66 5.96
C PHE A 221 -23.67 15.83 4.99
N TYR A 222 -22.50 16.22 5.50
CA TYR A 222 -21.30 16.36 4.69
C TYR A 222 -20.11 15.66 5.34
N LEU A 223 -19.41 14.83 4.57
CA LEU A 223 -18.25 14.07 5.02
C LEU A 223 -17.25 13.87 3.89
N ASP A 224 -16.25 14.74 3.81
CA ASP A 224 -15.06 14.64 2.95
C ASP A 224 -15.34 14.03 1.56
N GLY A 225 -16.23 14.64 0.78
CA GLY A 225 -16.59 14.15 -0.56
C GLY A 225 -17.85 13.29 -0.62
N PHE A 226 -18.44 12.90 0.50
CA PHE A 226 -19.84 12.46 0.55
C PHE A 226 -20.72 13.60 1.04
N SER A 227 -21.86 13.80 0.37
CA SER A 227 -22.89 14.71 0.86
C SER A 227 -24.26 14.11 0.66
N TYR A 228 -25.14 14.31 1.63
CA TYR A 228 -26.54 13.92 1.58
C TYR A 228 -27.41 15.06 2.13
N SER A 229 -28.42 15.47 1.37
CA SER A 229 -29.33 16.54 1.76
C SER A 229 -30.75 16.02 1.82
N SER A 230 -31.49 16.41 2.85
CA SER A 230 -32.89 16.02 2.99
C SER A 230 -33.75 17.18 3.45
N LYS A 231 -35.04 17.08 3.11
CA LYS A 231 -36.10 18.02 3.43
C LYS A 231 -37.20 17.26 4.17
N LEU A 232 -37.44 17.62 5.42
CA LEU A 232 -38.40 16.93 6.29
C LEU A 232 -39.63 17.81 6.53
N LYS A 233 -40.81 17.22 6.37
CA LYS A 233 -42.12 17.82 6.70
C LYS A 233 -42.83 17.09 7.83
N LYS A 234 -42.46 15.83 8.10
CA LYS A 234 -43.02 15.00 9.17
C LYS A 234 -41.91 14.53 10.11
N HIS A 235 -42.26 14.23 11.36
CA HIS A 235 -41.30 13.77 12.34
C HIS A 235 -40.64 12.43 11.91
N ASP A 236 -41.46 11.44 11.53
CA ASP A 236 -41.01 10.09 11.14
C ASP A 236 -40.03 10.09 9.94
N GLU A 237 -40.05 11.14 9.12
CA GLU A 237 -39.15 11.28 7.98
C GLU A 237 -37.69 11.42 8.42
N LEU A 238 -37.42 11.90 9.65
CA LEU A 238 -36.05 12.00 10.16
C LEU A 238 -35.38 10.63 10.25
N LYS A 239 -36.03 9.67 10.92
CA LYS A 239 -35.51 8.31 11.11
C LYS A 239 -35.25 7.64 9.76
N SER A 240 -36.22 7.76 8.83
CA SER A 240 -36.09 7.22 7.47
C SER A 240 -34.93 7.86 6.69
N SER A 241 -34.75 9.18 6.81
CA SER A 241 -33.70 9.92 6.11
C SER A 241 -32.30 9.64 6.68
N ILE A 242 -32.17 9.52 8.00
CA ILE A 242 -30.92 9.10 8.66
C ILE A 242 -30.56 7.67 8.27
N ASN A 243 -31.53 6.75 8.27
CA ASN A 243 -31.31 5.37 7.82
C ASN A 243 -30.89 5.29 6.36
N SER A 244 -31.47 6.12 5.49
CA SER A 244 -31.02 6.25 4.10
C SER A 244 -29.55 6.69 4.03
N THR A 245 -29.15 7.68 4.85
CA THR A 245 -27.76 8.14 4.93
C THR A 245 -26.81 7.02 5.38
N PHE A 246 -27.19 6.25 6.42
CA PHE A 246 -26.42 5.09 6.87
C PHE A 246 -26.30 4.01 5.78
N ASN A 247 -27.36 3.75 5.01
CA ASN A 247 -27.31 2.80 3.91
C ASN A 247 -26.31 3.23 2.83
N PHE A 248 -26.26 4.52 2.49
CA PHE A 248 -25.24 5.02 1.56
C PHE A 248 -23.82 4.90 2.13
N LEU A 249 -23.62 5.25 3.40
CA LEU A 249 -22.33 5.08 4.07
C LEU A 249 -21.90 3.61 4.11
N TYR A 250 -22.84 2.70 4.36
CA TYR A 250 -22.59 1.26 4.32
C TYR A 250 -22.16 0.80 2.93
N LEU A 251 -22.85 1.24 1.88
CA LEU A 251 -22.50 0.90 0.49
C LEU A 251 -21.11 1.43 0.09
N ILE A 252 -20.71 2.59 0.61
CA ILE A 252 -19.37 3.16 0.41
C ILE A 252 -18.32 2.29 1.12
N ILE A 253 -18.56 1.92 2.38
CA ILE A 253 -17.61 1.14 3.20
C ILE A 253 -17.52 -0.32 2.72
N CYS A 254 -18.59 -0.88 2.18
CA CYS A 254 -18.64 -2.22 1.58
C CYS A 254 -17.94 -2.31 0.21
N PHE A 255 -17.07 -1.36 -0.13
CA PHE A 255 -16.20 -1.51 -1.26
C PHE A 255 -15.28 -2.73 -1.06
N ASN A 256 -15.30 -3.66 -2.02
CA ASN A 256 -14.56 -4.93 -1.96
C ASN A 256 -13.03 -4.78 -1.77
N GLY A 257 -12.49 -3.57 -1.98
CA GLY A 257 -11.08 -3.28 -1.75
C GLY A 257 -10.67 -3.06 -0.29
N VAL A 258 -11.61 -2.99 0.66
CA VAL A 258 -11.32 -2.75 2.09
C VAL A 258 -10.90 -4.03 2.81
N SER A 259 -9.71 -4.05 3.42
CA SER A 259 -9.17 -5.23 4.14
C SER A 259 -9.85 -5.47 5.50
N ASP A 260 -10.18 -4.40 6.22
CA ASP A 260 -10.71 -4.44 7.58
C ASP A 260 -12.22 -4.16 7.65
N TYR A 261 -12.96 -4.56 6.61
CA TYR A 261 -14.36 -4.16 6.42
C TYR A 261 -15.26 -4.59 7.58
N GLN A 262 -15.10 -5.81 8.14
CA GLN A 262 -15.96 -6.34 9.20
C GLN A 262 -15.95 -5.46 10.45
N LYS A 263 -14.76 -5.01 10.86
CA LYS A 263 -14.57 -4.16 12.04
C LYS A 263 -15.22 -2.80 11.84
N ASN A 264 -15.10 -2.23 10.64
CA ASN A 264 -15.66 -0.93 10.32
C ASN A 264 -17.19 -0.98 10.19
N ILE A 265 -17.74 -2.05 9.63
CA ILE A 265 -19.19 -2.29 9.58
C ILE A 265 -19.77 -2.41 10.99
N GLN A 266 -19.18 -3.23 11.86
CA GLN A 266 -19.64 -3.35 13.25
C GLN A 266 -19.62 -2.00 13.99
N SER A 267 -18.59 -1.18 13.73
CA SER A 267 -18.49 0.16 14.30
C SER A 267 -19.57 1.10 13.76
N LEU A 268 -19.91 0.99 12.47
CA LEU A 268 -20.97 1.78 11.84
C LEU A 268 -22.36 1.34 12.33
N GLU A 269 -22.60 0.04 12.48
CA GLU A 269 -23.86 -0.51 13.01
C GLU A 269 -24.09 -0.10 14.46
N LYS A 270 -23.03 -0.15 15.29
CA LYS A 270 -23.09 0.36 16.66
C LYS A 270 -23.48 1.84 16.68
N LEU A 271 -22.84 2.66 15.85
CA LEU A 271 -23.17 4.08 15.74
C LEU A 271 -24.61 4.29 15.25
N ARG A 272 -25.09 3.47 14.33
CA ARG A 272 -26.48 3.53 13.86
C ARG A 272 -27.46 3.29 15.00
N MET A 273 -27.25 2.26 15.82
CA MET A 273 -28.10 1.99 16.99
C MET A 273 -28.07 3.14 18.01
N GLU A 274 -26.90 3.72 18.27
CA GLU A 274 -26.76 4.89 19.16
C GLU A 274 -27.55 6.11 18.62
N VAL A 275 -27.51 6.34 17.30
CA VAL A 275 -28.26 7.42 16.65
C VAL A 275 -29.76 7.16 16.65
N GLU A 276 -30.19 5.92 16.37
CA GLU A 276 -31.60 5.54 16.42
C GLU A 276 -32.19 5.72 17.83
N GLN A 277 -31.44 5.35 18.88
CA GLN A 277 -31.86 5.58 20.27
C GLN A 277 -32.01 7.08 20.59
N GLN A 278 -31.07 7.92 20.15
CA GLN A 278 -31.18 9.37 20.36
C GLN A 278 -32.39 9.99 19.66
N ILE A 279 -32.80 9.45 18.52
CA ILE A 279 -34.01 9.91 17.82
C ILE A 279 -35.26 9.47 18.59
N GLU A 280 -35.29 8.23 19.08
CA GLU A 280 -36.41 7.72 19.89
C GLU A 280 -36.58 8.51 21.20
N GLU A 281 -35.49 9.00 21.80
CA GLU A 281 -35.55 9.90 22.96
C GLU A 281 -36.19 11.27 22.63
N LEU A 282 -36.18 11.70 21.36
CA LEU A 282 -36.87 12.91 20.91
C LEU A 282 -38.37 12.69 20.68
N ASP A 283 -38.79 11.46 20.38
CA ASP A 283 -40.21 11.10 20.19
C ASP A 283 -41.02 11.17 21.51
N VAL A 284 -40.33 11.20 22.66
CA VAL A 284 -40.95 11.22 24.01
C VAL A 284 -41.26 12.64 24.51
N LEU A 285 -40.78 13.68 23.81
CA LEU A 285 -40.96 15.11 24.17
C LEU A 285 -42.16 15.75 23.47
#